data_AF-A0A511T5Z5-F1
#
_entry.id   AF-A0A511T5Z5-F1
#
_cell.length_a   1.000
_cell.length_b   1.000
_cell.length_c   1.000
_cell.angle_alpha   90.00
_cell.angle_beta   90.00
_cell.angle_gamma   90.00
#
_symmetry.space_group_name_H-M   'P 1'
#
loop_
_entity.id
_entity.type
_entity.pdbx_description
1 polymer ?
#
loop_
_entity_poly.entity_id
_entity_poly.type
_entity_poly.pdbx_seq_one_letter_code
_entity_poly.pdbx_strand_id
1 'polypeptide(L)'
;MRLLSLCLTLALCLAAAPAQAQTDTPPLDYARTIRESEMVFIPYMGMNRGPIFYTQYAQVATDSVATVGGMRRLFVNLHPTAHTLNLYNGFISRHGITDARLLPTFPAAGCQPTQAIIDLLPGIPASYKPKAVGGNYPLVCGISVHFLPADEAMVRAHIAANPVITLRVNVPLCAPSSPLLNVPGINQVLVTNGALQSQPTGGVTGNSWDVLFESAKLAQTNPSLFVTTDPQVGWETYVKSFTLDLAAQTATMTPAVAGSSSAICTPAPLALEHG
;
A
#
# COMPACT_ATOMS: atom_id res chain seq x y z
N MET A 1 36.70 -66.06 11.52
CA MET A 1 36.63 -64.94 10.55
C MET A 1 35.18 -64.55 10.32
N ARG A 2 34.69 -63.48 10.94
CA ARG A 2 33.60 -62.63 10.41
C ARG A 2 33.81 -61.22 10.94
N LEU A 3 34.32 -60.36 10.05
CA LEU A 3 34.49 -58.91 10.25
C LEU A 3 33.17 -58.19 9.91
N LEU A 4 32.90 -57.15 10.70
CA LEU A 4 32.34 -55.83 10.36
C LEU A 4 31.27 -55.71 9.25
N SER A 5 30.13 -55.11 9.59
CA SER A 5 29.95 -53.65 9.35
C SER A 5 28.64 -53.15 9.95
N LEU A 6 28.80 -52.25 10.93
CA LEU A 6 27.78 -51.45 11.56
C LEU A 6 27.65 -50.16 10.73
N CYS A 7 26.60 -50.02 9.91
CA CYS A 7 26.29 -48.75 9.24
C CYS A 7 25.25 -47.99 10.06
N LEU A 8 25.76 -47.07 10.91
CA LEU A 8 24.96 -46.09 11.63
C LEU A 8 24.77 -44.87 10.70
N THR A 9 23.66 -44.78 9.99
CA THR A 9 23.29 -43.55 9.28
C THR A 9 22.67 -42.55 10.26
N LEU A 10 23.51 -41.62 10.72
CA LEU A 10 23.11 -40.43 11.45
C LEU A 10 22.37 -39.49 10.49
N ALA A 11 21.03 -39.43 10.59
CA ALA A 11 20.25 -38.41 9.89
C ALA A 11 20.41 -37.08 10.62
N LEU A 12 21.31 -36.21 10.14
CA LEU A 12 21.33 -34.80 10.52
C LEU A 12 20.05 -34.13 9.99
N CYS A 13 19.05 -33.98 10.84
CA CYS A 13 17.99 -33.00 10.63
C CYS A 13 18.61 -31.60 10.74
N LEU A 14 18.99 -31.00 9.60
CA LEU A 14 19.11 -29.55 9.50
C LEU A 14 17.71 -28.96 9.72
N ALA A 15 17.43 -28.54 10.95
CA ALA A 15 16.34 -27.63 11.23
C ALA A 15 16.68 -26.29 10.56
N ALA A 16 16.27 -26.13 9.31
CA ALA A 16 16.17 -24.81 8.72
C ALA A 16 15.20 -24.01 9.59
N ALA A 17 15.70 -22.98 10.28
CA ALA A 17 14.83 -21.99 10.89
C ALA A 17 13.88 -21.49 9.79
N PRO A 18 12.56 -21.46 10.03
CA PRO A 18 11.68 -20.82 9.07
C PRO A 18 12.16 -19.38 8.92
N ALA A 19 12.59 -19.02 7.71
CA ALA A 19 12.79 -17.64 7.36
C ALA A 19 11.41 -16.97 7.49
N GLN A 20 11.18 -16.30 8.62
CA GLN A 20 10.06 -15.39 8.74
C GLN A 20 10.37 -14.23 7.79
N ALA A 21 9.78 -14.29 6.59
CA ALA A 21 9.64 -13.10 5.78
C ALA A 21 8.96 -12.05 6.67
N GLN A 22 9.68 -10.98 6.99
CA GLN A 22 9.16 -9.84 7.72
C GLN A 22 8.13 -9.16 6.82
N THR A 23 6.88 -9.63 6.88
CA THR A 23 5.78 -9.22 5.99
C THR A 23 5.09 -7.94 6.43
N ASP A 24 5.40 -7.41 7.62
CA ASP A 24 4.73 -6.22 8.11
C ASP A 24 5.48 -4.97 7.66
N THR A 25 4.94 -4.36 6.60
CA THR A 25 5.32 -3.01 6.21
C THR A 25 5.07 -2.08 7.41
N PRO A 26 6.07 -1.34 7.92
CA PRO A 26 5.88 -0.52 9.12
C PRO A 26 4.81 0.56 8.89
N PRO A 27 4.18 1.09 9.96
CA PRO A 27 3.19 2.15 9.83
C PRO A 27 3.73 3.38 9.10
N LEU A 28 2.86 4.09 8.39
CA LEU A 28 3.19 5.36 7.74
C LEU A 28 3.25 6.52 8.75
N ASP A 29 4.26 7.37 8.60
CA ASP A 29 4.51 8.56 9.38
C ASP A 29 4.00 9.81 8.65
N TYR A 30 2.71 10.07 8.82
CA TYR A 30 2.02 11.18 8.16
C TYR A 30 2.51 12.56 8.61
N ALA A 31 3.14 12.67 9.79
CA ALA A 31 3.70 13.94 10.29
C ALA A 31 4.93 14.37 9.46
N ARG A 32 5.67 13.41 8.90
CA ARG A 32 6.80 13.65 7.99
C ARG A 32 6.41 13.59 6.51
N THR A 33 5.14 13.84 6.18
CA THR A 33 4.69 13.91 4.78
C THR A 33 5.40 15.05 4.04
N ILE A 34 5.99 14.75 2.89
CA ILE A 34 6.61 15.74 2.00
C ILE A 34 5.74 15.88 0.76
N ARG A 35 5.38 17.12 0.40
CA ARG A 35 4.63 17.45 -0.80
C ARG A 35 5.44 18.40 -1.66
N GLU A 36 5.83 17.98 -2.85
CA GLU A 36 6.64 18.79 -3.76
C GLU A 36 6.44 18.32 -5.20
N SER A 37 6.37 19.25 -6.16
CA SER A 37 6.44 18.92 -7.59
C SER A 37 5.54 17.74 -8.01
N GLU A 38 4.27 17.80 -7.62
CA GLU A 38 3.25 16.78 -7.94
C GLU A 38 3.48 15.41 -7.28
N MET A 39 4.40 15.31 -6.33
CA MET A 39 4.70 14.11 -5.56
C MET A 39 4.34 14.32 -4.10
N VAL A 40 3.81 13.26 -3.49
CA VAL A 40 3.50 13.16 -2.06
C VAL A 40 4.22 11.94 -1.52
N PHE A 41 5.28 12.16 -0.74
CA PHE A 41 6.01 11.11 -0.05
C PHE A 41 5.55 11.00 1.38
N ILE A 42 5.35 9.76 1.85
CA ILE A 42 5.01 9.47 3.24
C ILE A 42 5.98 8.39 3.73
N PRO A 43 6.94 8.72 4.61
CA PRO A 43 7.88 7.74 5.11
C PRO A 43 7.19 6.72 6.03
N TYR A 44 7.78 5.55 6.16
CA TYR A 44 7.52 4.65 7.27
C TYR A 44 8.09 5.23 8.57
N MET A 45 7.44 4.94 9.69
CA MET A 45 7.89 5.33 11.03
C MET A 45 9.36 4.93 11.25
N GLY A 46 10.18 5.90 11.67
CA GLY A 46 11.61 5.69 11.94
C GLY A 46 12.50 5.48 10.71
N MET A 47 11.96 5.55 9.49
CA MET A 47 12.71 5.35 8.25
C MET A 47 12.62 6.57 7.33
N ASN A 48 13.53 6.67 6.36
CA ASN A 48 13.38 7.54 5.19
C ASN A 48 13.00 6.73 3.94
N ARG A 49 12.18 5.69 4.15
CA ARG A 49 11.65 4.80 3.11
C ARG A 49 10.14 4.84 3.16
N GLY A 50 9.45 4.85 2.02
CA GLY A 50 7.98 4.89 1.99
C GLY A 50 7.41 5.07 0.57
N PRO A 51 6.08 4.99 0.40
CA PRO A 51 5.43 5.22 -0.88
C PRO A 51 5.52 6.67 -1.35
N ILE A 52 5.55 6.85 -2.67
CA ILE A 52 5.36 8.13 -3.35
C ILE A 52 4.06 8.05 -4.16
N PHE A 53 3.15 8.97 -3.89
CA PHE A 53 1.94 9.19 -4.67
C PHE A 53 2.14 10.36 -5.62
N TYR A 54 1.60 10.26 -6.84
CA TYR A 54 1.68 11.31 -7.84
C TYR A 54 0.31 11.95 -8.03
N THR A 55 0.24 13.28 -8.07
CA THR A 55 -1.01 14.03 -8.19
C THR A 55 -1.34 14.46 -9.61
N GLN A 56 -0.42 14.27 -10.55
CA GLN A 56 -0.57 14.64 -11.95
C GLN A 56 -0.08 13.52 -12.85
N TYR A 57 -0.80 13.33 -13.96
CA TYR A 57 -0.56 12.25 -14.90
C TYR A 57 -0.75 12.70 -16.34
N ALA A 58 0.02 12.08 -17.24
CA ALA A 58 -0.09 12.21 -18.68
C ALA A 58 -0.36 10.85 -19.30
N GLN A 59 -1.27 10.79 -20.27
CA GLN A 59 -1.47 9.59 -21.06
C GLN A 59 -0.41 9.50 -22.17
N VAL A 60 0.18 8.32 -22.33
CA VAL A 60 1.23 8.05 -23.31
C VAL A 60 0.86 6.80 -24.08
N ALA A 61 0.64 6.93 -25.37
CA ALA A 61 0.40 5.79 -26.26
C ALA A 61 1.72 5.08 -26.58
N THR A 62 1.69 3.75 -26.66
CA THR A 62 2.83 2.97 -27.16
C THR A 62 3.01 3.20 -28.65
N ASP A 63 4.25 3.41 -29.09
CA ASP A 63 4.58 3.55 -30.51
C ASP A 63 4.33 2.26 -31.29
N SER A 64 4.67 1.12 -30.67
CA SER A 64 4.48 -0.20 -31.25
C SER A 64 3.02 -0.63 -31.22
N VAL A 65 2.57 -1.23 -32.32
CA VAL A 65 1.22 -1.79 -32.43
C VAL A 65 1.34 -3.27 -32.70
N ALA A 66 0.76 -4.10 -31.83
CA ALA A 66 0.72 -5.54 -32.04
C ALA A 66 -0.47 -5.90 -32.93
N THR A 67 -0.35 -6.96 -33.73
CA THR A 67 -1.47 -7.53 -34.48
C THR A 67 -2.09 -8.68 -33.70
N VAL A 68 -3.41 -8.61 -33.44
CA VAL A 68 -4.17 -9.63 -32.70
C VAL A 68 -5.44 -9.92 -33.49
N GLY A 69 -5.57 -11.12 -34.06
CA GLY A 69 -6.77 -11.55 -34.77
C GLY A 69 -7.17 -10.64 -35.95
N GLY A 70 -6.18 -10.13 -36.71
CA GLY A 70 -6.41 -9.21 -37.84
C GLY A 70 -6.67 -7.75 -37.43
N MET A 71 -6.81 -7.47 -36.13
CA MET A 71 -6.85 -6.12 -35.58
C MET A 71 -5.47 -5.68 -35.11
N ARG A 72 -5.33 -4.37 -34.99
CA ARG A 72 -4.20 -3.70 -34.38
C ARG A 72 -4.51 -3.39 -32.93
N ARG A 73 -3.50 -3.49 -32.06
CA ARG A 73 -3.59 -3.21 -30.62
C ARG A 73 -2.49 -2.26 -30.20
N LEU A 74 -2.86 -1.15 -29.58
CA LEU A 74 -1.95 -0.26 -28.87
C LEU A 74 -2.32 -0.20 -27.38
N PHE A 75 -1.36 0.16 -26.54
CA PHE A 75 -1.63 0.51 -25.16
C PHE A 75 -1.55 2.02 -25.00
N VAL A 76 -2.44 2.58 -24.19
CA VAL A 76 -2.30 3.94 -23.68
C VAL A 76 -2.06 3.81 -22.19
N ASN A 77 -0.91 4.27 -21.71
CA ASN A 77 -0.50 4.16 -20.32
C ASN A 77 -0.65 5.52 -19.64
N LEU A 78 -0.99 5.51 -18.36
CA LEU A 78 -1.06 6.72 -17.55
C LEU A 78 0.24 6.84 -16.74
N HIS A 79 1.09 7.77 -17.15
CA HIS A 79 2.40 8.03 -16.58
C HIS A 79 2.35 9.24 -15.64
N PRO A 80 3.00 9.20 -14.47
CA PRO A 80 3.19 10.41 -13.67
C PRO A 80 4.03 11.44 -14.43
N THR A 81 3.56 12.69 -14.46
CA THR A 81 4.26 13.81 -15.09
C THR A 81 5.59 14.12 -14.41
N ALA A 82 5.71 13.89 -13.11
CA ALA A 82 6.97 14.05 -12.39
C ALA A 82 8.12 13.18 -12.95
N HIS A 83 7.82 12.03 -13.55
CA HIS A 83 8.82 11.20 -14.23
C HIS A 83 9.15 11.74 -15.63
N THR A 84 8.16 12.21 -16.38
CA THR A 84 8.39 12.77 -17.73
C THR A 84 9.15 14.10 -17.69
N LEU A 85 8.94 14.89 -16.64
CA LEU A 85 9.63 16.16 -16.39
C LEU A 85 10.98 15.99 -15.66
N ASN A 86 11.45 14.76 -15.43
CA ASN A 86 12.67 14.47 -14.68
C ASN A 86 12.72 15.07 -13.25
N LEU A 87 11.57 15.33 -12.63
CA LEU A 87 11.49 15.90 -11.28
C LEU A 87 11.75 14.85 -10.19
N TYR A 88 11.43 13.58 -10.47
CA TYR A 88 11.52 12.47 -9.53
C TYR A 88 12.92 12.30 -8.91
N ASN A 89 13.99 12.24 -9.72
CA ASN A 89 15.34 12.01 -9.20
C ASN A 89 15.84 13.16 -8.33
N GLY A 90 15.47 14.40 -8.68
CA GLY A 90 15.76 15.59 -7.88
C GLY A 90 15.05 15.56 -6.53
N PHE A 91 13.78 15.17 -6.52
CA PHE A 91 12.99 15.00 -5.30
C PHE A 91 13.56 13.92 -4.37
N ILE A 92 13.88 12.74 -4.93
CA ILE A 92 14.51 11.63 -4.19
C ILE A 92 15.83 12.06 -3.55
N SER A 93 16.72 12.66 -4.33
CA SER A 93 18.07 13.04 -3.86
C SER A 93 18.04 14.18 -2.85
N ARG A 94 17.22 15.21 -3.06
CA ARG A 94 17.09 16.35 -2.12
C ARG A 94 16.63 15.93 -0.73
N HIS A 95 15.70 14.97 -0.67
CA HIS A 95 15.09 14.53 0.60
C HIS A 95 15.66 13.20 1.11
N GLY A 96 16.66 12.63 0.43
CA GLY A 96 17.28 11.35 0.79
C GLY A 96 16.33 10.15 0.78
N ILE A 97 15.28 10.20 -0.04
CA ILE A 97 14.15 9.26 0.00
C ILE A 97 14.55 7.89 -0.56
N THR A 98 14.12 6.82 0.11
CA THR A 98 14.07 5.48 -0.47
C THR A 98 12.63 5.16 -0.89
N ASP A 99 12.31 5.23 -2.18
CA ASP A 99 10.95 4.93 -2.64
C ASP A 99 10.64 3.43 -2.46
N ALA A 100 9.52 3.13 -1.80
CA ALA A 100 8.99 1.78 -1.67
C ALA A 100 8.44 1.21 -2.99
N ARG A 101 8.28 2.06 -4.02
CA ARG A 101 7.78 1.74 -5.37
C ARG A 101 6.45 1.00 -5.35
N LEU A 102 5.58 1.42 -4.43
CA LEU A 102 4.25 0.87 -4.31
C LEU A 102 3.32 1.60 -5.26
N LEU A 103 2.60 0.82 -6.08
CA LEU A 103 1.41 1.35 -6.72
C LEU A 103 0.35 1.58 -5.64
N PRO A 104 -0.43 2.66 -5.72
CA PRO A 104 -1.52 2.80 -4.78
C PRO A 104 -2.52 1.68 -5.08
N THR A 105 -2.97 0.99 -4.03
CA THR A 105 -3.94 -0.09 -4.19
C THR A 105 -5.31 0.54 -4.44
N PHE A 106 -5.86 0.30 -5.63
CA PHE A 106 -7.16 0.84 -6.02
C PHE A 106 -8.19 -0.28 -6.17
N PRO A 107 -9.46 -0.04 -5.85
CA PRO A 107 -10.52 -0.88 -6.41
C PRO A 107 -10.44 -0.82 -7.95
N ALA A 108 -10.73 -1.92 -8.65
CA ALA A 108 -10.63 -2.04 -10.11
C ALA A 108 -11.37 -0.93 -10.91
N ALA A 109 -12.28 -0.20 -10.25
CA ALA A 109 -13.03 0.94 -10.80
C ALA A 109 -12.23 2.25 -10.92
N GLY A 110 -11.04 2.37 -10.31
CA GLY A 110 -10.31 3.64 -10.23
C GLY A 110 -9.74 4.14 -11.56
N CYS A 111 -9.52 3.25 -12.53
CA CYS A 111 -9.01 3.58 -13.86
C CYS A 111 -9.90 2.96 -14.95
N GLN A 112 -10.46 3.76 -15.84
CA GLN A 112 -11.42 3.32 -16.86
C GLN A 112 -11.18 3.99 -18.22
N PRO A 113 -11.47 3.33 -19.35
CA PRO A 113 -11.55 4.00 -20.64
C PRO A 113 -12.67 5.04 -20.65
N THR A 114 -12.47 6.16 -21.33
CA THR A 114 -13.54 7.16 -21.51
C THR A 114 -14.64 6.64 -22.44
N GLN A 115 -15.85 7.18 -22.32
CA GLN A 115 -16.94 6.82 -23.22
C GLN A 115 -16.60 7.18 -24.68
N ALA A 116 -15.87 8.28 -24.90
CA ALA A 116 -15.47 8.73 -26.23
C ALA A 116 -14.61 7.71 -26.98
N ILE A 117 -13.61 7.07 -26.33
CA ILE A 117 -12.79 6.05 -26.99
C ILE A 117 -13.54 4.74 -27.21
N ILE A 118 -14.54 4.43 -26.36
CA ILE A 118 -15.44 3.29 -26.56
C ILE A 118 -16.33 3.52 -27.78
N ASP A 119 -16.90 4.72 -27.90
CA ASP A 119 -17.83 5.09 -28.98
C ASP A 119 -17.14 5.32 -30.32
N LEU A 120 -15.84 5.65 -30.30
CA LEU A 120 -15.01 5.76 -31.51
C LEU A 120 -14.92 4.42 -32.27
N LEU A 121 -15.14 3.29 -31.57
CA LEU A 121 -14.92 1.95 -32.08
C LEU A 121 -16.20 1.08 -32.01
N PRO A 122 -17.33 1.53 -32.60
CA PRO A 122 -18.65 0.95 -32.35
C PRO A 122 -18.80 -0.48 -32.93
N GLY A 123 -18.02 -0.80 -33.97
CA GLY A 123 -18.05 -2.11 -34.64
C GLY A 123 -17.17 -3.18 -34.01
N ILE A 124 -16.45 -2.88 -32.92
CA ILE A 124 -15.52 -3.82 -32.30
C ILE A 124 -16.25 -4.81 -31.38
N PRO A 125 -15.96 -6.12 -31.45
CA PRO A 125 -16.59 -7.10 -30.57
C PRO A 125 -16.33 -6.79 -29.09
N ALA A 126 -17.27 -7.16 -28.22
CA ALA A 126 -17.19 -6.86 -26.78
C ALA A 126 -15.91 -7.36 -26.09
N SER A 127 -15.29 -8.43 -26.59
CA SER A 127 -14.01 -8.93 -26.09
C SER A 127 -12.84 -7.97 -26.34
N TYR A 128 -12.90 -7.19 -27.42
CA TYR A 128 -11.84 -6.29 -27.91
C TYR A 128 -12.09 -4.82 -27.61
N LYS A 129 -13.26 -4.46 -27.05
CA LYS A 129 -13.54 -3.10 -26.57
C LYS A 129 -12.43 -2.62 -25.62
N PRO A 130 -12.15 -1.30 -25.60
CA PRO A 130 -11.20 -0.73 -24.66
C PRO A 130 -11.47 -1.19 -23.24
N LYS A 131 -10.41 -1.65 -22.56
CA LYS A 131 -10.46 -2.13 -21.17
C LYS A 131 -9.24 -1.62 -20.42
N ALA A 132 -9.43 -1.33 -19.14
CA ALA A 132 -8.33 -1.04 -18.24
C ALA A 132 -7.39 -2.25 -18.14
N VAL A 133 -6.09 -1.97 -18.13
CA VAL A 133 -5.03 -2.92 -17.83
C VAL A 133 -4.29 -2.44 -16.59
N GLY A 134 -3.77 -3.39 -15.82
CA GLY A 134 -3.03 -3.11 -14.59
C GLY A 134 -1.83 -2.20 -14.85
N GLY A 135 -1.47 -1.40 -13.85
CA GLY A 135 -0.24 -0.61 -13.85
C GLY A 135 0.99 -1.45 -13.50
N ASN A 136 2.16 -0.89 -13.79
CA ASN A 136 3.43 -1.33 -13.24
C ASN A 136 4.24 -0.08 -12.92
N TYR A 137 4.78 0.04 -11.71
CA TYR A 137 5.47 1.25 -11.27
C TYR A 137 6.50 1.73 -12.31
N PRO A 138 6.49 3.03 -12.70
CA PRO A 138 5.69 4.12 -12.15
C PRO A 138 4.31 4.31 -12.81
N LEU A 139 3.91 3.45 -13.75
CA LEU A 139 2.61 3.50 -14.44
C LEU A 139 1.48 3.13 -13.49
N VAL A 140 0.52 4.04 -13.33
CA VAL A 140 -0.60 3.82 -12.42
C VAL A 140 -1.62 2.83 -13.01
N CYS A 141 -1.89 2.95 -14.31
CA CYS A 141 -2.73 2.03 -15.09
C CYS A 141 -2.53 2.29 -16.59
N GLY A 142 -3.21 1.51 -17.42
CA GLY A 142 -3.36 1.82 -18.84
C GLY A 142 -4.68 1.31 -19.39
N ILE A 143 -4.90 1.50 -20.69
CA ILE A 143 -5.97 0.85 -21.45
C ILE A 143 -5.39 0.14 -22.67
N SER A 144 -5.98 -0.99 -23.02
CA SER A 144 -5.72 -1.67 -24.29
C SER A 144 -6.75 -1.22 -25.31
N VAL A 145 -6.32 -0.64 -26.44
CA VAL A 145 -7.21 -0.20 -27.53
C VAL A 145 -6.96 -1.08 -28.75
N HIS A 146 -7.98 -1.83 -29.16
CA HIS A 146 -7.97 -2.58 -30.41
C HIS A 146 -8.68 -1.78 -31.50
N PHE A 147 -8.24 -1.88 -32.75
CA PHE A 147 -8.83 -1.18 -33.89
C PHE A 147 -8.46 -1.87 -35.19
N LEU A 148 -9.21 -1.62 -36.27
CA LEU A 148 -8.86 -2.14 -37.58
C LEU A 148 -7.68 -1.34 -38.17
N PRO A 149 -6.83 -1.94 -39.02
CA PRO A 149 -5.72 -1.20 -39.64
C PRO A 149 -6.15 0.10 -40.35
N ALA A 150 -7.35 0.12 -40.95
CA ALA A 150 -7.90 1.29 -41.62
C ALA A 150 -8.19 2.47 -40.66
N ASP A 151 -8.41 2.19 -39.37
CA ASP A 151 -8.80 3.18 -38.36
C ASP A 151 -7.61 3.76 -37.61
N GLU A 152 -6.37 3.30 -37.86
CA GLU A 152 -5.21 3.65 -37.04
C GLU A 152 -4.99 5.16 -36.94
N ALA A 153 -5.03 5.87 -38.06
CA ALA A 153 -4.77 7.31 -38.08
C ALA A 153 -5.80 8.08 -37.25
N MET A 154 -7.08 7.70 -37.36
CA MET A 154 -8.18 8.28 -36.58
C MET A 154 -8.02 7.99 -35.09
N VAL A 155 -7.72 6.75 -34.72
CA VAL A 155 -7.55 6.34 -33.32
C VAL A 155 -6.37 7.08 -32.68
N ARG A 156 -5.22 7.14 -33.38
CA ARG A 156 -4.05 7.87 -32.89
C ARG A 156 -4.31 9.37 -32.75
N ALA A 157 -4.99 9.99 -33.71
CA ALA A 157 -5.38 11.39 -33.63
C ALA A 157 -6.31 11.65 -32.44
N HIS A 158 -7.27 10.76 -32.19
CA HIS A 158 -8.18 10.88 -31.05
C HIS A 158 -7.43 10.78 -29.71
N ILE A 159 -6.53 9.81 -29.56
CA ILE A 159 -5.70 9.65 -28.35
C ILE A 159 -4.76 10.84 -28.15
N ALA A 160 -4.22 11.42 -29.21
CA ALA A 160 -3.36 12.59 -29.11
C ALA A 160 -4.13 13.86 -28.68
N ALA A 161 -5.40 13.98 -29.05
CA ALA A 161 -6.20 15.17 -28.83
C ALA A 161 -7.10 15.12 -27.58
N ASN A 162 -7.46 13.93 -27.09
CA ASN A 162 -8.46 13.75 -26.04
C ASN A 162 -7.99 12.80 -24.94
N PRO A 163 -8.40 13.01 -23.68
CA PRO A 163 -8.23 12.00 -22.64
C PRO A 163 -9.01 10.74 -23.00
N VAL A 164 -8.32 9.60 -22.99
CA VAL A 164 -8.91 8.28 -23.25
C VAL A 164 -8.94 7.41 -22.01
N ILE A 165 -8.33 7.87 -20.92
CA ILE A 165 -8.32 7.24 -19.60
C ILE A 165 -8.97 8.22 -18.61
N THR A 166 -9.87 7.73 -17.76
CA THR A 166 -10.31 8.41 -16.55
C THR A 166 -9.68 7.73 -15.34
N LEU A 167 -8.97 8.51 -14.51
CA LEU A 167 -8.50 8.09 -13.19
C LEU A 167 -9.31 8.86 -12.14
N ARG A 168 -9.89 8.16 -11.17
CA ARG A 168 -10.50 8.77 -9.98
C ARG A 168 -10.22 7.91 -8.77
N VAL A 169 -9.30 8.36 -7.93
CA VAL A 169 -8.94 7.63 -6.72
C VAL A 169 -8.72 8.56 -5.54
N ASN A 170 -9.27 8.18 -4.38
CA ASN A 170 -8.90 8.75 -3.10
C ASN A 170 -7.95 7.80 -2.36
N VAL A 171 -6.73 8.27 -2.07
CA VAL A 171 -5.84 7.61 -1.12
C VAL A 171 -6.21 8.11 0.28
N PRO A 172 -6.66 7.27 1.21
CA PRO A 172 -7.03 7.70 2.55
C PRO A 172 -5.77 8.03 3.36
N LEU A 173 -5.28 9.27 3.22
CA LEU A 173 -4.18 9.76 4.05
C LEU A 173 -4.72 10.27 5.39
N CYS A 174 -3.87 10.29 6.40
CA CYS A 174 -4.17 10.95 7.67
C CYS A 174 -3.67 12.40 7.57
N ALA A 175 -4.36 13.34 8.22
CA ALA A 175 -3.88 14.70 8.29
C ALA A 175 -2.50 14.73 8.99
N PRO A 176 -1.54 15.60 8.61
CA PRO A 176 -0.27 15.72 9.33
C PRO A 176 -0.44 16.09 10.80
N SER A 177 -1.54 16.78 11.13
CA SER A 177 -1.95 17.11 12.51
C SER A 177 -2.79 16.02 13.18
N SER A 178 -2.93 14.84 12.56
CA SER A 178 -3.64 13.72 13.18
C SER A 178 -2.95 13.35 14.49
N PRO A 179 -3.72 13.19 15.58
CA PRO A 179 -3.13 12.90 16.87
C PRO A 179 -2.52 11.50 16.89
N LEU A 180 -1.42 11.37 17.64
CA LEU A 180 -0.65 10.14 17.75
C LEU A 180 -1.00 9.40 19.04
N LEU A 181 -1.49 8.18 18.88
CA LEU A 181 -1.68 7.20 19.94
C LEU A 181 -0.31 6.76 20.49
N ASN A 182 -0.13 6.88 21.81
CA ASN A 182 1.11 6.44 22.48
C ASN A 182 1.08 4.94 22.75
N VAL A 183 1.20 4.13 21.69
CA VAL A 183 1.23 2.66 21.78
C VAL A 183 2.31 2.16 22.75
N PRO A 184 3.56 2.66 22.75
CA PRO A 184 4.57 2.23 23.73
C PRO A 184 4.15 2.51 25.18
N GLY A 185 3.57 3.69 25.44
CA GLY A 185 3.06 4.03 26.78
C GLY A 185 1.90 3.14 27.23
N ILE A 186 0.97 2.82 26.31
CA ILE A 186 -0.13 1.87 26.60
C ILE A 186 0.43 0.48 26.89
N ASN A 187 1.33 -0.02 26.03
CA ASN A 187 1.98 -1.32 26.20
C ASN A 187 2.69 -1.42 27.56
N GLN A 188 3.42 -0.37 27.97
CA GLN A 188 4.13 -0.35 29.25
C GLN A 188 3.17 -0.48 30.45
N VAL A 189 2.01 0.19 30.42
CA VAL A 189 1.01 0.06 31.48
C VAL A 189 0.40 -1.34 31.50
N LEU A 190 0.06 -1.91 30.34
CA LEU A 190 -0.54 -3.24 30.26
C LEU A 190 0.45 -4.36 30.62
N VAL A 191 1.75 -4.19 30.34
CA VAL A 191 2.80 -5.08 30.85
C VAL A 191 2.90 -5.00 32.36
N THR A 192 2.85 -3.79 32.92
CA THR A 192 2.87 -3.57 34.38
C THR A 192 1.65 -4.21 35.06
N ASN A 193 0.49 -4.17 34.40
CA ASN A 193 -0.75 -4.79 34.88
C ASN A 193 -0.81 -6.32 34.64
N GLY A 194 0.21 -6.91 34.00
CA GLY A 194 0.27 -8.35 33.70
C GLY A 194 -0.61 -8.81 32.54
N ALA A 195 -1.32 -7.89 31.86
CA ALA A 195 -2.14 -8.20 30.69
C ALA A 195 -1.28 -8.48 29.44
N LEU A 196 -0.07 -7.92 29.39
CA LEU A 196 0.92 -8.14 28.34
C LEU A 196 2.26 -8.62 28.91
N GLN A 197 3.04 -9.26 28.05
CA GLN A 197 4.41 -9.68 28.29
C GLN A 197 5.28 -9.23 27.11
N SER A 198 6.42 -8.60 27.42
CA SER A 198 7.40 -8.23 26.40
C SER A 198 8.10 -9.47 25.84
N GLN A 199 8.19 -9.55 24.53
CA GLN A 199 8.95 -10.60 23.85
C GLN A 199 10.43 -10.17 23.69
N PRO A 200 11.38 -11.12 23.69
CA PRO A 200 12.80 -10.82 23.49
C PRO A 200 13.12 -10.10 22.17
N THR A 201 12.25 -10.26 21.16
CA THR A 201 12.35 -9.64 19.84
C THR A 201 11.81 -8.21 19.78
N GLY A 202 11.28 -7.68 20.90
CA GLY A 202 10.73 -6.32 21.00
C GLY A 202 9.23 -6.21 20.73
N GLY A 203 8.52 -7.32 20.47
CA GLY A 203 7.05 -7.37 20.39
C GLY A 203 6.40 -7.52 21.77
N VAL A 204 5.07 -7.58 21.81
CA VAL A 204 4.31 -7.90 23.03
C VAL A 204 3.28 -8.99 22.76
N THR A 205 3.02 -9.83 23.76
CA THR A 205 2.00 -10.88 23.70
C THR A 205 1.23 -10.99 25.01
N GLY A 206 0.01 -11.50 24.98
CA GLY A 206 -0.81 -11.71 26.17
C GLY A 206 -2.06 -12.53 25.88
N ASN A 207 -2.89 -12.75 26.89
CA ASN A 207 -4.20 -13.36 26.69
C ASN A 207 -5.13 -12.37 25.97
N SER A 208 -5.85 -12.80 24.94
CA SER A 208 -6.70 -11.90 24.15
C SER A 208 -7.80 -11.23 24.96
N TRP A 209 -8.37 -11.91 25.96
CA TRP A 209 -9.43 -11.35 26.80
C TRP A 209 -8.88 -10.33 27.79
N ASP A 210 -7.75 -10.64 28.44
CA ASP A 210 -7.10 -9.72 29.38
C ASP A 210 -6.66 -8.44 28.66
N VAL A 211 -6.09 -8.57 27.46
CA VAL A 211 -5.69 -7.43 26.64
C VAL A 211 -6.90 -6.56 26.28
N LEU A 212 -8.00 -7.16 25.80
CA LEU A 212 -9.21 -6.41 25.44
C LEU A 212 -9.81 -5.70 26.67
N PHE A 213 -9.92 -6.40 27.80
CA PHE A 213 -10.52 -5.88 29.02
C PHE A 213 -9.66 -4.78 29.66
N GLU A 214 -8.39 -5.05 29.93
CA GLU A 214 -7.51 -4.08 30.61
C GLU A 214 -7.19 -2.89 29.71
N SER A 215 -7.10 -3.05 28.38
CA SER A 215 -6.95 -1.91 27.47
C SER A 215 -8.20 -1.02 27.42
N ALA A 216 -9.40 -1.60 27.44
CA ALA A 216 -10.65 -0.84 27.46
C ALA A 216 -10.80 -0.05 28.77
N LYS A 217 -10.51 -0.70 29.90
CA LYS A 217 -10.46 -0.06 31.22
C LYS A 217 -9.41 1.04 31.27
N LEU A 218 -8.23 0.82 30.69
CA LEU A 218 -7.17 1.83 30.61
C LEU A 218 -7.60 3.04 29.76
N ALA A 219 -8.31 2.84 28.65
CA ALA A 219 -8.85 3.93 27.84
C ALA A 219 -9.86 4.82 28.59
N GLN A 220 -10.64 4.22 29.50
CA GLN A 220 -11.58 4.96 30.35
C GLN A 220 -10.90 5.69 31.51
N THR A 221 -9.90 5.06 32.12
CA THR A 221 -9.22 5.58 33.33
C THR A 221 -8.07 6.54 33.03
N ASN A 222 -7.39 6.35 31.89
CA ASN A 222 -6.28 7.17 31.42
C ASN A 222 -6.47 7.57 29.95
N PRO A 223 -7.52 8.35 29.62
CA PRO A 223 -7.87 8.71 28.24
C PRO A 223 -6.78 9.52 27.52
N SER A 224 -5.86 10.16 28.25
CA SER A 224 -4.70 10.86 27.69
C SER A 224 -3.75 9.97 26.89
N LEU A 225 -3.70 8.68 27.21
CA LEU A 225 -2.92 7.71 26.44
C LEU A 225 -3.57 7.38 25.07
N PHE A 226 -4.88 7.58 24.95
CA PHE A 226 -5.72 7.20 23.81
C PHE A 226 -6.19 8.37 22.94
N VAL A 227 -5.62 9.57 23.15
CA VAL A 227 -5.99 10.83 22.48
C VAL A 227 -7.36 11.37 22.92
N THR A 228 -7.35 12.58 23.45
CA THR A 228 -8.34 13.11 24.41
C THR A 228 -9.59 13.78 23.81
N THR A 229 -10.29 13.16 22.85
CA THR A 229 -11.62 13.67 22.44
C THR A 229 -12.66 12.56 22.34
N ASP A 230 -12.23 11.36 21.97
CA ASP A 230 -13.04 10.15 21.99
C ASP A 230 -12.14 8.95 22.33
N PRO A 231 -12.16 8.47 23.60
CA PRO A 231 -11.33 7.35 24.03
C PRO A 231 -11.70 6.03 23.34
N GLN A 232 -12.91 5.90 22.79
CA GLN A 232 -13.33 4.71 22.04
C GLN A 232 -12.53 4.60 20.74
N VAL A 233 -12.39 5.70 19.99
CA VAL A 233 -11.65 5.72 18.72
C VAL A 233 -10.17 5.37 18.92
N GLY A 234 -9.57 5.90 19.98
CA GLY A 234 -8.20 5.56 20.37
C GLY A 234 -8.05 4.08 20.73
N TRP A 235 -8.99 3.55 21.51
CA TRP A 235 -8.99 2.15 21.92
C TRP A 235 -9.16 1.20 20.73
N GLU A 236 -10.10 1.47 19.82
CA GLU A 236 -10.29 0.68 18.60
C GLU A 236 -9.03 0.68 17.72
N THR A 237 -8.38 1.85 17.60
CA THR A 237 -7.12 1.98 16.86
C THR A 237 -6.00 1.16 17.51
N TYR A 238 -5.94 1.16 18.85
CA TYR A 238 -5.00 0.34 19.61
C TYR A 238 -5.26 -1.16 19.41
N VAL A 239 -6.50 -1.62 19.55
CA VAL A 239 -6.83 -3.06 19.43
C VAL A 239 -6.55 -3.59 18.03
N LYS A 240 -6.79 -2.80 16.97
CA LYS A 240 -6.47 -3.16 15.57
C LYS A 240 -4.97 -3.40 15.32
N SER A 241 -4.11 -2.98 16.23
CA SER A 241 -2.66 -3.18 16.15
C SER A 241 -2.22 -4.59 16.57
N PHE A 242 -3.13 -5.38 17.16
CA PHE A 242 -2.88 -6.78 17.53
C PHE A 242 -3.38 -7.75 16.46
N THR A 243 -2.63 -8.85 16.29
CA THR A 243 -3.19 -10.10 15.79
C THR A 243 -3.86 -10.83 16.95
N LEU A 244 -5.17 -11.03 16.86
CA LEU A 244 -5.97 -11.74 17.85
C LEU A 244 -6.30 -13.15 17.36
N ASP A 245 -5.87 -14.17 18.10
CA ASP A 245 -6.35 -15.54 17.96
C ASP A 245 -7.26 -15.85 19.14
N LEU A 246 -8.57 -15.75 18.93
CA LEU A 246 -9.57 -15.98 19.97
C LEU A 246 -9.69 -17.46 20.37
N ALA A 247 -9.28 -18.39 19.50
CA ALA A 247 -9.32 -19.83 19.79
C ALA A 247 -8.14 -20.23 20.68
N ALA A 248 -6.94 -19.74 20.35
CA ALA A 248 -5.76 -19.88 21.21
C ALA A 248 -5.75 -18.91 22.40
N GLN A 249 -6.68 -17.95 22.42
CA GLN A 249 -6.78 -16.86 23.38
C GLN A 249 -5.50 -16.02 23.45
N THR A 250 -4.88 -15.75 22.32
CA THR A 250 -3.64 -14.96 22.26
C THR A 250 -3.84 -13.64 21.53
N ALA A 251 -3.18 -12.62 22.03
CA ALA A 251 -3.01 -11.34 21.35
C ALA A 251 -1.51 -11.12 21.14
N THR A 252 -1.10 -10.79 19.91
CA THR A 252 0.31 -10.52 19.59
C THR A 252 0.45 -9.23 18.80
N MET A 253 1.39 -8.38 19.19
CA MET A 253 1.78 -7.18 18.46
C MET A 253 3.25 -7.27 18.07
N THR A 254 3.55 -6.98 16.81
CA THR A 254 4.92 -7.09 16.29
C THR A 254 5.82 -5.97 16.80
N PRO A 255 7.16 -6.16 16.82
CA PRO A 255 8.09 -5.14 17.32
C PRO A 255 7.94 -3.78 16.64
N ALA A 256 7.67 -3.76 15.32
CA ALA A 256 7.51 -2.54 14.54
C ALA A 256 6.33 -1.69 15.03
N VAL A 257 5.25 -2.34 15.46
CA VAL A 257 4.03 -1.70 15.94
C VAL A 257 4.14 -1.38 17.43
N ALA A 258 4.70 -2.30 18.23
CA ALA A 258 4.84 -2.16 19.68
C ALA A 258 5.74 -1.00 20.10
N GLY A 259 6.75 -0.68 19.29
CA GLY A 259 7.67 0.43 19.53
C GLY A 259 7.27 1.77 18.91
N SER A 260 6.17 1.83 18.14
CA SER A 260 5.83 3.00 17.33
C SER A 260 4.50 3.62 17.74
N SER A 261 4.39 4.95 17.71
CA SER A 261 3.09 5.62 17.79
C SER A 261 2.23 5.30 16.56
N SER A 262 0.90 5.32 16.73
CA SER A 262 -0.07 5.11 15.65
C SER A 262 -0.91 6.36 15.43
N ALA A 263 -1.19 6.73 14.19
CA ALA A 263 -2.04 7.89 13.91
C ALA A 263 -3.53 7.54 14.09
N ILE A 264 -4.27 8.36 14.83
CA ILE A 264 -5.73 8.34 14.77
C ILE A 264 -6.15 9.15 13.55
N CYS A 265 -6.40 8.42 12.47
CA CYS A 265 -6.61 9.03 11.17
C CYS A 265 -7.99 9.65 11.08
N THR A 266 -8.04 10.98 11.07
CA THR A 266 -9.09 11.70 10.34
C THR A 266 -8.71 11.65 8.87
N PRO A 267 -9.50 10.99 8.00
CA PRO A 267 -9.14 10.87 6.58
C PRO A 267 -9.03 12.27 5.94
N ALA A 268 -7.85 12.58 5.42
CA ALA A 268 -7.57 13.69 4.52
C ALA A 268 -7.25 13.10 3.15
N PRO A 269 -8.27 12.68 2.38
CA PRO A 269 -8.04 11.92 1.15
C PRO A 269 -7.18 12.71 0.16
N LEU A 270 -6.18 12.04 -0.40
CA LEU A 270 -5.49 12.55 -1.58
C LEU A 270 -6.29 12.11 -2.81
N ALA A 271 -6.98 13.05 -3.44
CA ALA A 271 -7.66 12.84 -4.70
C ALA A 271 -6.63 12.81 -5.85
N LEU A 272 -6.63 11.72 -6.60
CA LEU A 272 -5.85 11.49 -7.80
C LEU A 272 -6.82 11.45 -8.98
N GLU A 273 -6.74 12.45 -9.85
CA GLU A 273 -7.67 12.63 -10.96
C GLU A 273 -6.95 12.80 -12.29
N HIS A 274 -7.53 12.21 -13.34
CA HIS A 274 -7.15 12.42 -14.72
C HIS A 274 -8.37 12.15 -15.61
N GLY A 275 -8.51 12.90 -16.70
CA GLY A 275 -9.54 12.70 -17.72
C GLY A 275 -10.66 13.71 -17.71
#